data_AF-A0AAW9SE13-F1
#
_entry.id   AF-A0AAW9SE13-F1
#
_cell.length_a   1.000
_cell.length_b   1.000
_cell.length_c   1.000
_cell.angle_alpha   90.00
_cell.angle_beta   90.00
_cell.angle_gamma   90.00
#
_symmetry.space_group_name_H-M   'P 1'
#
loop_
_entity.id
_entity.type
_entity.pdbx_description
1 polymer ?
#
loop_
_entity_poly.entity_id
_entity_poly.type
_entity_poly.pdbx_seq_one_letter_code
_entity_poly.pdbx_strand_id
1 'polypeptide(L)'
;MSFDTVGEEARDQLVLELSVAQKVNFASSQNGVSVLKSVVLENLSDEPLENITLELTCSPGLIRPKNWTVDRLAPGQRQELRDLETPLDTVILGGLNEAEWGELQFVVKHGETELLHEQRPIEMLARDEWGGVGDMAHLLAAFVSPNDSIVAGVLKEASRLLEGAGQSGAMDGYQTRDPSRAWMLAGAIWSSRDRHGAYLRGASCKFRITRPEGARPRAASSLKGWPPAWIVLFCWPAASRLLASTPLCSSPKGMPGPGSG
;
A
#
# COMPACT_ATOMS: atom_id res chain seq x y z
N MET A 1 -37.27 -28.18 24.54
CA MET A 1 -37.00 -27.91 23.11
C MET A 1 -35.82 -26.97 23.10
N SER A 2 -34.64 -27.56 22.95
CA SER A 2 -33.34 -26.88 23.07
C SER A 2 -33.06 -26.19 21.74
N PHE A 3 -32.98 -24.87 21.78
CA PHE A 3 -32.50 -24.05 20.68
C PHE A 3 -31.06 -23.61 21.02
N ASP A 4 -30.23 -23.66 19.99
CA ASP A 4 -28.94 -22.97 19.87
C ASP A 4 -27.75 -23.53 20.67
N THR A 5 -27.10 -24.54 20.10
CA THR A 5 -25.70 -24.92 20.44
C THR A 5 -24.88 -25.31 19.21
N VAL A 6 -25.33 -24.97 17.99
CA VAL A 6 -24.65 -25.37 16.74
C VAL A 6 -23.62 -24.32 16.27
N GLY A 7 -23.66 -23.08 16.80
CA GLY A 7 -22.81 -21.98 16.34
C GLY A 7 -21.41 -21.89 16.95
N GLU A 8 -21.12 -22.64 18.02
CA GLU A 8 -19.86 -22.49 18.78
C GLU A 8 -18.91 -23.68 18.59
N GLU A 9 -19.43 -24.91 18.43
CA GLU A 9 -18.61 -26.12 18.20
C GLU A 9 -17.94 -26.16 16.81
N ALA A 10 -18.51 -25.49 15.80
CA ALA A 10 -18.00 -25.52 14.43
C ALA A 10 -16.74 -24.64 14.23
N ARG A 11 -16.58 -23.60 15.05
CA ARG A 11 -15.38 -22.74 15.06
C ARG A 11 -14.13 -23.45 15.60
N ASP A 12 -14.32 -24.52 16.38
CA ASP A 12 -13.21 -25.27 16.99
C ASP A 12 -12.64 -26.37 16.08
N GLN A 13 -13.32 -26.71 14.98
CA GLN A 13 -12.92 -27.80 14.09
C GLN A 13 -12.11 -27.32 12.87
N LEU A 14 -12.27 -26.06 12.48
CA LEU A 14 -11.69 -25.51 11.26
C LEU A 14 -11.28 -24.05 11.44
N VAL A 15 -10.05 -23.74 11.05
CA VAL A 15 -9.54 -22.37 10.98
C VAL A 15 -9.43 -21.92 9.53
N LEU A 16 -9.90 -20.70 9.28
CA LEU A 16 -9.73 -20.00 8.00
C LEU A 16 -8.78 -18.83 8.23
N GLU A 17 -7.61 -18.87 7.60
CA GLU A 17 -6.69 -17.75 7.57
C GLU A 17 -6.82 -16.99 6.24
N LEU A 18 -7.10 -15.70 6.33
CA LEU A 18 -7.32 -14.82 5.18
C LEU A 18 -6.32 -13.68 5.16
N SER A 19 -5.76 -13.43 3.98
CA SER A 19 -5.09 -12.18 3.65
C SER A 19 -5.82 -11.51 2.50
N VAL A 20 -6.46 -10.38 2.77
CA VAL A 20 -7.27 -9.63 1.79
C VAL A 20 -6.79 -8.18 1.66
N ALA A 21 -6.95 -7.62 0.47
CA ALA A 21 -6.81 -6.18 0.25
C ALA A 21 -7.92 -5.44 1.00
N GLN A 22 -7.56 -4.44 1.79
CA GLN A 22 -8.54 -3.64 2.54
C GLN A 22 -9.15 -2.53 1.69
N LYS A 23 -8.44 -2.09 0.64
CA LYS A 23 -8.84 -0.99 -0.23
C LYS A 23 -8.66 -1.36 -1.70
N VAL A 24 -9.65 -1.02 -2.52
CA VAL A 24 -9.58 -1.15 -3.98
C VAL A 24 -10.18 0.06 -4.64
N ASN A 25 -9.79 0.34 -5.89
CA ASN A 25 -10.37 1.42 -6.68
C ASN A 25 -10.40 1.06 -8.16
N PHE A 26 -10.83 2.00 -9.00
CA PHE A 26 -10.86 1.80 -10.45
C PHE A 26 -9.49 1.42 -11.05
N ALA A 27 -8.37 1.97 -10.56
CA ALA A 27 -7.05 1.56 -11.03
C ALA A 27 -6.74 0.09 -10.67
N SER A 28 -7.19 -0.40 -9.51
CA SER A 28 -7.06 -1.81 -9.13
C SER A 28 -7.69 -2.74 -10.16
N SER A 29 -8.90 -2.42 -10.63
CA SER A 29 -9.59 -3.25 -11.64
C SER A 29 -8.90 -3.22 -13.00
N GLN A 30 -8.39 -2.06 -13.43
CA GLN A 30 -7.64 -1.94 -14.70
C GLN A 30 -6.28 -2.65 -14.68
N ASN A 31 -5.68 -2.82 -13.50
CA ASN A 31 -4.36 -3.45 -13.34
C ASN A 31 -4.46 -4.93 -12.91
N GLY A 32 -5.66 -5.52 -12.90
CA GLY A 32 -5.85 -6.95 -12.57
C GLY A 32 -5.53 -7.29 -11.11
N VAL A 33 -5.68 -6.33 -10.19
CA VAL A 33 -5.43 -6.54 -8.77
C VAL A 33 -6.54 -7.41 -8.18
N SER A 34 -6.14 -8.50 -7.52
CA SER A 34 -7.05 -9.38 -6.80
C SER A 34 -7.23 -8.93 -5.35
N VAL A 35 -8.45 -9.09 -4.84
CA VAL A 35 -8.79 -8.82 -3.45
C VAL A 35 -8.16 -9.85 -2.52
N LEU A 36 -8.13 -11.11 -2.94
CA LEU A 36 -7.52 -12.20 -2.18
C LEU A 36 -6.02 -12.27 -2.43
N LYS A 37 -5.23 -12.23 -1.36
CA LYS A 37 -3.76 -12.40 -1.38
C LYS A 37 -3.36 -13.81 -0.92
N SER A 38 -4.03 -14.35 0.09
CA SER A 38 -3.84 -15.71 0.58
C SER A 38 -5.12 -16.20 1.25
N VAL A 39 -5.45 -17.46 1.04
CA VAL A 39 -6.56 -18.16 1.70
C VAL A 39 -6.07 -19.53 2.10
N VAL A 40 -6.15 -19.82 3.39
CA VAL A 40 -5.68 -21.09 3.94
C VAL A 40 -6.71 -21.68 4.86
N LEU A 41 -7.00 -22.97 4.66
CA LEU A 41 -7.86 -23.77 5.51
C LEU A 41 -7.02 -24.71 6.35
N GLU A 42 -7.30 -24.80 7.65
CA GLU A 42 -6.63 -25.71 8.57
C GLU A 42 -7.66 -26.50 9.37
N ASN A 43 -7.56 -27.83 9.33
CA ASN A 43 -8.43 -28.71 10.11
C ASN A 43 -7.84 -28.91 11.51
N LEU A 44 -8.56 -28.46 12.54
CA LEU A 44 -8.20 -28.64 13.94
C LEU A 44 -8.90 -29.85 14.60
N SER A 45 -9.84 -30.48 13.90
CA SER A 45 -10.53 -31.67 14.41
C SER A 45 -9.65 -32.93 14.32
N ASP A 46 -10.01 -33.93 15.13
CA ASP A 46 -9.37 -35.25 15.13
C ASP A 46 -9.85 -36.14 13.95
N GLU A 47 -10.84 -35.68 13.19
CA GLU A 47 -11.43 -36.41 12.07
C GLU A 47 -11.11 -35.75 10.72
N PRO A 48 -10.95 -36.53 9.63
CA PRO A 48 -10.77 -35.96 8.31
C PRO A 48 -12.08 -35.29 7.84
N LEU A 49 -11.96 -34.06 7.37
CA LEU A 49 -13.06 -33.35 6.73
C LEU A 49 -12.99 -33.56 5.21
N GLU A 50 -14.11 -33.94 4.59
CA GLU A 50 -14.17 -34.27 3.16
C GLU A 50 -15.23 -33.40 2.46
N ASN A 51 -15.04 -33.07 1.18
CA ASN A 51 -15.97 -32.24 0.40
C ASN A 51 -16.29 -30.89 1.06
N ILE A 52 -15.27 -30.20 1.55
CA ILE A 52 -15.41 -28.84 2.09
C ILE A 52 -15.57 -27.87 0.91
N THR A 53 -16.54 -26.97 0.99
CA THR A 53 -16.72 -25.89 0.02
C THR A 53 -16.53 -24.55 0.71
N LEU A 54 -15.63 -23.71 0.19
CA LEU A 54 -15.53 -22.31 0.56
C LEU A 54 -16.23 -21.47 -0.50
N GLU A 55 -17.19 -20.65 -0.09
CA GLU A 55 -17.87 -19.67 -0.92
C GLU A 55 -17.43 -18.26 -0.52
N LEU A 56 -17.00 -17.47 -1.51
CA LEU A 56 -16.74 -16.05 -1.38
C LEU A 56 -17.80 -15.26 -2.13
N THR A 57 -18.46 -14.35 -1.44
CA THR A 57 -19.34 -13.34 -2.04
C THR A 57 -18.98 -11.94 -1.54
N CYS A 58 -19.52 -10.90 -2.19
CA CYS A 58 -19.31 -9.52 -1.76
C CYS A 58 -20.60 -8.73 -1.89
N SER A 59 -20.86 -7.87 -0.91
CA SER A 59 -21.98 -6.92 -0.91
C SER A 59 -21.46 -5.50 -0.64
N PRO A 60 -21.61 -4.52 -1.56
CA PRO A 60 -22.14 -4.65 -2.92
C PRO A 60 -21.34 -5.64 -3.79
N GLY A 61 -21.91 -6.08 -4.92
CA GLY A 61 -21.36 -7.12 -5.81
C GLY A 61 -20.09 -6.76 -6.57
N LEU A 62 -19.06 -6.29 -5.87
CA LEU A 62 -17.76 -5.86 -6.36
C LEU A 62 -16.99 -6.97 -7.08
N ILE A 63 -17.18 -8.21 -6.63
CA ILE A 63 -16.58 -9.40 -7.22
C ILE A 63 -17.68 -10.40 -7.54
N ARG A 64 -17.42 -11.25 -8.54
CA ARG A 64 -18.31 -12.38 -8.81
C ARG A 64 -18.18 -13.41 -7.68
N PRO A 65 -19.29 -14.07 -7.28
CA PRO A 65 -19.23 -15.19 -6.36
C PRO A 65 -18.21 -16.23 -6.84
N LYS A 66 -17.35 -16.67 -5.93
CA LYS A 66 -16.31 -17.66 -6.21
C LYS A 66 -16.41 -18.80 -5.22
N ASN A 67 -16.21 -20.02 -5.71
CA ASN A 67 -16.22 -21.21 -4.88
C ASN A 67 -14.92 -21.99 -5.04
N TRP A 68 -14.50 -22.64 -3.95
CA TRP A 68 -13.42 -23.62 -3.94
C TRP A 68 -13.94 -24.87 -3.27
N THR A 69 -13.67 -26.02 -3.87
CA THR A 69 -13.93 -27.33 -3.27
C THR A 69 -12.62 -27.97 -2.87
N VAL A 70 -12.57 -28.46 -1.63
CA VAL A 70 -11.44 -29.22 -1.07
C VAL A 70 -11.94 -30.63 -0.81
N ASP A 71 -11.43 -31.59 -1.59
CA ASP A 71 -11.89 -32.98 -1.54
C ASP A 71 -11.67 -33.60 -0.16
N ARG A 72 -10.51 -33.34 0.46
CA ARG A 72 -10.13 -33.91 1.75
C ARG A 72 -9.11 -33.04 2.48
N LEU A 73 -9.34 -32.83 3.78
CA LEU A 73 -8.44 -32.13 4.69
C LEU A 73 -8.23 -33.02 5.94
N ALA A 74 -7.04 -33.61 6.04
CA ALA A 74 -6.70 -34.49 7.15
C ALA A 74 -6.61 -33.73 8.49
N PRO A 75 -6.74 -34.41 9.66
CA PRO A 75 -6.52 -33.81 10.97
C PRO A 75 -5.18 -33.07 11.05
N GLY A 76 -5.19 -31.81 11.50
CA GLY A 76 -4.01 -30.95 11.59
C GLY A 76 -3.42 -30.50 10.25
N GLN A 77 -4.07 -30.82 9.12
CA GLN A 77 -3.58 -30.43 7.80
C GLN A 77 -3.96 -28.98 7.49
N ARG A 78 -2.97 -28.23 6.99
CA ARG A 78 -3.11 -26.89 6.45
C ARG A 78 -3.06 -26.93 4.92
N GLN A 79 -4.07 -26.40 4.26
CA GLN A 79 -4.21 -26.37 2.80
C GLN A 79 -4.37 -24.92 2.32
N GLU A 80 -3.40 -24.46 1.53
CA GLU A 80 -3.50 -23.18 0.82
C GLU A 80 -4.33 -23.36 -0.46
N LEU A 81 -5.31 -22.49 -0.65
CA LEU A 81 -6.15 -22.49 -1.83
C LEU A 81 -5.43 -21.80 -3.00
N ARG A 82 -5.60 -22.38 -4.19
CA ARG A 82 -5.08 -21.82 -5.44
C ARG A 82 -6.18 -21.08 -6.19
N ASP A 83 -5.79 -20.36 -7.23
CA ASP A 83 -6.71 -19.53 -8.02
C ASP A 83 -7.44 -18.50 -7.12
N LEU A 84 -6.69 -17.49 -6.70
CA LEU A 84 -7.21 -16.38 -5.90
C LEU A 84 -7.64 -15.18 -6.76
N GLU A 85 -7.67 -15.35 -8.08
CA GLU A 85 -8.06 -14.30 -9.00
C GLU A 85 -9.50 -13.87 -8.72
N THR A 86 -9.65 -12.58 -8.43
CA THR A 86 -10.93 -11.95 -8.08
C THR A 86 -11.13 -10.71 -8.94
N PRO A 87 -11.58 -10.88 -10.20
CA PRO A 87 -11.83 -9.76 -11.10
C PRO A 87 -12.84 -8.79 -10.48
N LEU A 88 -12.41 -7.53 -10.36
CA LEU A 88 -13.20 -6.45 -9.80
C LEU A 88 -14.18 -5.88 -10.84
N ASP A 89 -15.38 -5.52 -10.40
CA ASP A 89 -16.37 -4.87 -11.24
C ASP A 89 -15.94 -3.44 -11.57
N THR A 90 -15.60 -3.23 -12.85
CA THR A 90 -15.15 -1.93 -13.36
C THR A 90 -16.26 -0.89 -13.42
N VAL A 91 -17.53 -1.32 -13.53
CA VAL A 91 -18.69 -0.42 -13.61
C VAL A 91 -18.99 0.16 -12.23
N ILE A 92 -18.98 -0.68 -11.20
CA ILE A 92 -19.12 -0.23 -9.81
C ILE A 92 -18.01 0.77 -9.48
N LEU A 93 -16.75 0.34 -9.58
CA LEU A 93 -15.61 1.18 -9.20
C LEU A 93 -15.44 2.43 -10.08
N GLY A 94 -15.89 2.38 -11.34
CA GLY A 94 -15.85 3.52 -12.25
C GLY A 94 -16.94 4.56 -11.97
N GLY A 95 -18.02 4.18 -11.29
CA GLY A 95 -19.15 5.04 -10.93
C GLY A 95 -19.04 5.71 -9.56
N LEU A 96 -18.07 5.31 -8.73
CA LEU A 96 -17.87 5.86 -7.40
C LEU A 96 -17.20 7.24 -7.44
N ASN A 97 -17.94 8.26 -6.97
CA ASN A 97 -17.43 9.62 -6.75
C ASN A 97 -16.91 9.84 -5.32
N GLU A 98 -17.35 8.99 -4.38
CA GLU A 98 -16.93 8.98 -2.98
C GLU A 98 -16.61 7.53 -2.58
N ALA A 99 -15.78 7.36 -1.54
CA ALA A 99 -15.47 6.04 -1.03
C ALA A 99 -16.69 5.39 -0.38
N GLU A 100 -16.93 4.12 -0.70
CA GLU A 100 -18.01 3.32 -0.14
C GLU A 100 -17.47 2.06 0.52
N TRP A 101 -18.16 1.58 1.55
CA TRP A 101 -17.82 0.33 2.21
C TRP A 101 -18.59 -0.83 1.59
N GLY A 102 -17.87 -1.92 1.35
CA GLY A 102 -18.42 -3.24 1.05
C GLY A 102 -17.98 -4.27 2.09
N GLU A 103 -18.55 -5.46 1.97
CA GLU A 103 -18.29 -6.58 2.85
C GLU A 103 -18.06 -7.85 2.03
N LEU A 104 -16.90 -8.47 2.22
CA LEU A 104 -16.57 -9.79 1.72
C LEU A 104 -17.10 -10.82 2.72
N GLN A 105 -17.85 -11.80 2.21
CA GLN A 105 -18.43 -12.86 3.02
C GLN A 105 -17.82 -14.19 2.58
N PHE A 106 -17.23 -14.88 3.55
CA PHE A 106 -16.60 -16.18 3.40
C PHE A 106 -17.43 -17.20 4.17
N VAL A 107 -18.00 -18.16 3.46
CA VAL A 107 -18.81 -19.22 4.06
C VAL A 107 -18.17 -20.55 3.73
N VAL A 108 -17.74 -21.28 4.77
CA VAL A 108 -17.21 -22.64 4.63
C VAL A 108 -18.29 -23.63 5.00
N LYS A 109 -18.57 -24.56 4.09
CA LYS A 109 -19.59 -25.60 4.25
C LYS A 109 -18.97 -26.98 4.14
N HIS A 110 -19.49 -27.92 4.91
CA HIS A 110 -19.26 -29.36 4.77
C HIS A 110 -20.60 -30.01 4.37
N GLY A 111 -20.73 -30.34 3.09
CA GLY A 111 -22.03 -30.70 2.52
C GLY A 111 -23.03 -29.54 2.65
N GLU A 112 -24.14 -29.78 3.34
CA GLU A 112 -25.20 -28.77 3.59
C GLU A 112 -24.99 -27.99 4.90
N THR A 113 -24.00 -28.36 5.71
CA THR A 113 -23.76 -27.74 7.02
C THR A 113 -22.71 -26.64 6.90
N GLU A 114 -23.05 -25.43 7.34
CA GLU A 114 -22.10 -24.33 7.49
C GLU A 114 -21.19 -24.59 8.70
N LEU A 115 -19.88 -24.64 8.46
CA LEU A 115 -18.87 -24.82 9.51
C LEU A 115 -18.35 -23.47 10.03
N LEU A 116 -18.16 -22.51 9.13
CA LEU A 116 -17.58 -21.23 9.47
C LEU A 116 -18.12 -20.14 8.55
N HIS A 117 -18.42 -18.99 9.14
CA HIS A 117 -18.73 -17.78 8.41
C HIS A 117 -17.88 -16.63 8.94
N GLU A 118 -17.16 -15.99 8.04
CA GLU A 118 -16.28 -14.86 8.32
C GLU A 118 -16.58 -13.70 7.38
N GLN A 119 -16.54 -12.49 7.92
CA GLN A 119 -16.79 -11.27 7.17
C GLN A 119 -15.55 -10.37 7.24
N ARG A 120 -15.18 -9.80 6.09
CA ARG A 120 -14.07 -8.84 6.00
C ARG A 120 -14.55 -7.57 5.31
N PRO A 121 -14.38 -6.38 5.94
CA PRO A 121 -14.72 -5.14 5.28
C PRO A 121 -13.75 -4.90 4.11
N ILE A 122 -14.26 -4.25 3.07
CA ILE A 122 -13.47 -3.76 1.95
C ILE A 122 -13.92 -2.34 1.62
N GLU A 123 -12.96 -1.43 1.51
CA GLU A 123 -13.22 -0.05 1.12
C GLU A 123 -13.05 0.09 -0.39
N MET A 124 -14.13 0.50 -1.06
CA MET A 124 -14.15 0.82 -2.48
C MET A 124 -13.93 2.32 -2.60
N LEU A 125 -12.71 2.72 -2.90
CA LEU A 125 -12.34 4.12 -3.01
C LEU A 125 -12.93 4.75 -4.27
N ALA A 126 -13.09 6.06 -4.24
CA ALA A 126 -13.44 6.83 -5.42
C ALA A 126 -12.40 6.62 -6.54
N ARG A 127 -12.82 6.84 -7.79
CA ARG A 127 -11.99 6.59 -8.97
C ARG A 127 -10.61 7.27 -8.93
N ASP A 128 -10.53 8.47 -8.40
CA ASP A 128 -9.35 9.32 -8.32
C ASP A 128 -8.64 9.27 -6.96
N GLU A 129 -9.18 8.49 -6.02
CA GLU A 129 -8.60 8.34 -4.69
C GLU A 129 -7.56 7.22 -4.63
N TRP A 130 -6.49 7.47 -3.89
CA TRP A 130 -5.40 6.52 -3.68
C TRP A 130 -5.36 6.03 -2.23
N GLY A 131 -5.46 4.71 -2.04
CA GLY A 131 -5.47 4.04 -0.74
C GLY A 131 -4.14 3.99 0.01
N GLY A 132 -3.14 4.75 -0.44
CA GLY A 132 -1.84 4.86 0.23
C GLY A 132 -0.87 3.71 -0.04
N VAL A 133 0.30 3.80 0.60
CA VAL A 133 1.45 2.91 0.37
C VAL A 133 1.21 1.48 0.88
N GLY A 134 0.35 1.29 1.89
CA GLY A 134 0.08 -0.02 2.48
C GLY A 134 -0.52 -1.00 1.47
N ASP A 135 -1.67 -0.64 0.89
CA ASP A 135 -2.39 -1.52 -0.03
C ASP A 135 -2.09 -1.24 -1.51
N MET A 136 -1.76 0.00 -1.87
CA MET A 136 -1.77 0.46 -3.26
C MET A 136 -0.44 1.07 -3.72
N ALA A 137 0.68 0.79 -3.04
CA ALA A 137 2.00 1.27 -3.47
C ALA A 137 2.33 0.89 -4.93
N HIS A 138 1.96 -0.33 -5.33
CA HIS A 138 2.19 -0.85 -6.68
C HIS A 138 1.37 -0.12 -7.76
N LEU A 139 0.29 0.58 -7.38
CA LEU A 139 -0.57 1.32 -8.31
C LEU A 139 -0.24 2.81 -8.39
N LEU A 140 0.79 3.30 -7.68
CA LEU A 140 1.11 4.73 -7.63
C LEU A 140 1.28 5.35 -9.03
N ALA A 141 1.89 4.61 -9.97
CA ALA A 141 2.10 5.07 -11.34
C ALA A 141 0.78 5.29 -12.10
N ALA A 142 -0.31 4.61 -11.75
CA ALA A 142 -1.61 4.75 -12.40
C ALA A 142 -2.28 6.11 -12.12
N PHE A 143 -1.84 6.84 -11.08
CA PHE A 143 -2.34 8.16 -10.73
C PHE A 143 -1.49 9.31 -11.31
N VAL A 144 -0.46 8.99 -12.08
CA VAL A 144 0.39 9.99 -12.72
C VAL A 144 -0.24 10.39 -14.06
N SER A 145 -0.54 11.68 -14.21
CA SER A 145 -1.05 12.27 -15.46
C SER A 145 0.07 13.04 -16.19
N PRO A 146 0.98 12.38 -16.93
CA PRO A 146 2.15 13.03 -17.51
C PRO A 146 1.80 14.06 -18.59
N ASN A 147 0.64 13.92 -19.22
CA ASN A 147 0.16 14.79 -20.30
C ASN A 147 -0.78 15.90 -19.81
N ASP A 148 -0.91 16.10 -18.49
CA ASP A 148 -1.71 17.20 -17.96
C ASP A 148 -1.10 18.55 -18.36
N SER A 149 -1.96 19.49 -18.74
CA SER A 149 -1.57 20.86 -19.14
C SER A 149 -0.70 21.58 -18.10
N ILE A 150 -0.86 21.27 -16.80
CA ILE A 150 -0.06 21.84 -15.71
C ILE A 150 1.39 21.34 -15.79
N VAL A 151 1.62 20.10 -16.21
CA VAL A 151 2.97 19.51 -16.30
C VAL A 151 3.84 20.30 -17.26
N ALA A 152 3.31 20.71 -18.41
CA ALA A 152 4.04 21.53 -19.37
C ALA A 152 4.49 22.88 -18.76
N GLY A 153 3.62 23.50 -17.93
CA GLY A 153 3.95 24.73 -17.20
C GLY A 153 5.08 24.53 -16.19
N VAL A 154 4.97 23.48 -15.37
CA VAL A 154 5.98 23.08 -14.37
C VAL A 154 7.34 22.83 -15.04
N LEU A 155 7.37 22.06 -16.13
CA LEU A 155 8.61 21.78 -16.86
C LEU A 155 9.23 23.04 -17.47
N LYS A 156 8.41 23.94 -18.02
CA LYS A 156 8.90 25.23 -18.55
C LYS A 156 9.53 26.08 -17.45
N GLU A 157 8.91 26.13 -16.28
CA GLU A 157 9.43 26.91 -15.16
C GLU A 157 10.69 26.29 -14.55
N ALA A 158 10.75 24.96 -14.45
CA ALA A 158 11.96 24.25 -14.07
C ALA A 158 13.13 24.53 -15.04
N SER A 159 12.87 24.60 -16.36
CA SER A 159 13.89 24.96 -17.36
C SER A 159 14.46 26.34 -17.08
N ARG A 160 13.57 27.30 -16.81
CA ARG A 160 13.95 28.69 -16.49
C ARG A 160 14.79 28.78 -15.22
N LEU A 161 14.49 27.98 -14.19
CA LEU A 161 15.28 27.93 -12.96
C LEU A 161 16.70 27.38 -13.20
N LEU A 162 16.83 26.36 -14.05
CA LEU A 162 18.13 25.80 -14.43
C LEU A 162 18.97 26.81 -15.23
N GLU A 163 18.35 27.45 -16.21
CA GLU A 163 19.00 28.51 -17.02
C GLU A 163 19.47 29.67 -16.14
N GLY A 164 18.63 30.12 -15.19
CA GLY A 164 18.98 31.17 -14.23
C GLY A 164 20.15 30.79 -13.30
N ALA A 165 20.41 29.50 -13.09
CA ALA A 165 21.54 28.99 -12.34
C ALA A 165 22.78 28.68 -13.21
N GLY A 166 22.76 29.07 -14.50
CA GLY A 166 23.84 28.83 -15.45
C GLY A 166 23.96 27.37 -15.90
N GLN A 167 22.88 26.58 -15.77
CA GLN A 167 22.81 25.18 -16.18
C GLN A 167 21.96 25.05 -17.46
N SER A 168 22.08 23.92 -18.16
CA SER A 168 21.21 23.64 -19.31
C SER A 168 19.75 23.52 -18.88
N GLY A 169 18.84 24.21 -19.58
CA GLY A 169 17.38 24.13 -19.37
C GLY A 169 16.74 22.85 -19.93
N ALA A 170 17.48 22.04 -20.69
CA ALA A 170 16.92 20.85 -21.33
C ALA A 170 16.35 19.83 -20.31
N MET A 171 15.10 19.40 -20.49
CA MET A 171 14.47 18.35 -19.68
C MET A 171 14.77 16.96 -20.25
N ASP A 172 16.05 16.59 -20.26
CA ASP A 172 16.59 15.37 -20.86
C ASP A 172 16.47 14.11 -19.97
N GLY A 173 15.97 14.27 -18.74
CA GLY A 173 15.74 13.17 -17.80
C GLY A 173 17.01 12.37 -17.53
N TYR A 174 16.99 11.08 -17.86
CA TYR A 174 18.11 10.16 -17.66
C TYR A 174 19.04 10.03 -18.87
N GLN A 175 18.77 10.72 -19.99
CA GLN A 175 19.49 10.54 -21.25
C GLN A 175 20.98 10.88 -21.15
N THR A 176 21.34 11.83 -20.28
CA THR A 176 22.72 12.26 -20.02
C THR A 176 23.54 11.23 -19.23
N ARG A 177 22.89 10.22 -18.64
CA ARG A 177 23.51 9.19 -17.79
C ARG A 177 24.34 9.75 -16.61
N ASP A 178 24.06 10.97 -16.19
CA ASP A 178 24.67 11.59 -15.01
C ASP A 178 23.64 11.65 -13.86
N PRO A 179 23.88 10.93 -12.74
CA PRO A 179 23.03 11.01 -11.56
C PRO A 179 22.88 12.42 -11.01
N SER A 180 23.92 13.25 -11.10
CA SER A 180 23.90 14.64 -10.61
C SER A 180 22.93 15.49 -11.41
N ARG A 181 22.87 15.28 -12.74
CA ARG A 181 21.89 15.91 -13.62
C ARG A 181 20.47 15.51 -13.25
N ALA A 182 20.21 14.23 -13.02
CA ALA A 182 18.87 13.76 -12.60
C ALA A 182 18.41 14.43 -11.29
N TRP A 183 19.31 14.55 -10.31
CA TRP A 183 19.04 15.28 -9.06
C TRP A 183 18.76 16.76 -9.29
N MET A 184 19.50 17.40 -10.19
CA MET A 184 19.32 18.80 -10.53
C MET A 184 17.96 19.06 -11.20
N LEU A 185 17.55 18.19 -12.13
CA LEU A 185 16.23 18.23 -12.76
C LEU A 185 15.11 18.06 -11.72
N ALA A 186 15.23 17.06 -10.84
CA ALA A 186 14.26 16.84 -9.76
C ALA A 186 14.15 18.04 -8.82
N GLY A 187 15.28 18.63 -8.43
CA GLY A 187 15.32 19.84 -7.59
C GLY A 187 14.71 21.06 -8.28
N ALA A 188 14.92 21.23 -9.59
CA ALA A 188 14.31 22.32 -10.37
C ALA A 188 12.80 22.15 -10.51
N ILE A 189 12.33 20.92 -10.79
CA ILE A 189 10.89 20.59 -10.83
C ILE A 189 10.24 20.88 -9.47
N TRP A 190 10.85 20.41 -8.38
CA TRP A 190 10.35 20.70 -7.03
C TRP A 190 10.27 22.21 -6.75
N SER A 191 11.32 22.95 -7.11
CA SER A 191 11.39 24.40 -6.86
C SER A 191 10.41 25.19 -7.72
N SER A 192 10.01 24.69 -8.88
CA SER A 192 9.02 25.34 -9.75
C SER A 192 7.60 25.36 -9.14
N ARG A 193 7.34 24.48 -8.17
CA ARG A 193 6.04 24.33 -7.48
C ARG A 193 5.56 25.62 -6.81
N ASP A 194 6.48 26.39 -6.23
CA ASP A 194 6.17 27.62 -5.50
C ASP A 194 5.58 28.73 -6.39
N ARG A 195 5.79 28.67 -7.71
CA ARG A 195 5.24 29.65 -8.69
C ARG A 195 3.85 29.28 -9.23
N HIS A 196 3.45 28.02 -9.15
CA HIS A 196 2.12 27.51 -9.57
C HIS A 196 1.19 27.25 -8.36
N GLY A 197 1.44 27.92 -7.23
CA GLY A 197 0.98 27.61 -5.87
C GLY A 197 -0.53 27.61 -5.55
N ALA A 198 -1.42 27.41 -6.53
CA ALA A 198 -2.85 27.18 -6.25
C ALA A 198 -3.21 25.69 -6.13
N TYR A 199 -2.48 24.77 -6.80
CA TYR A 199 -2.90 23.36 -6.91
C TYR A 199 -2.09 22.36 -6.06
N LEU A 200 -0.84 22.68 -5.68
CA LEU A 200 0.07 21.76 -4.96
C LEU A 200 0.35 22.22 -3.51
N ARG A 201 -0.69 22.56 -2.75
CA ARG A 201 -0.57 23.05 -1.38
C ARG A 201 -0.13 21.95 -0.41
N GLY A 202 1.18 21.83 -0.20
CA GLY A 202 1.77 21.07 0.90
C GLY A 202 3.29 21.25 0.98
N ALA A 203 3.75 22.18 1.83
CA ALA A 203 5.16 22.45 2.22
C ALA A 203 5.99 23.39 1.32
N SER A 204 5.89 24.70 1.54
CA SER A 204 6.84 25.68 1.01
C SER A 204 8.23 25.44 1.62
N CYS A 205 9.21 25.07 0.80
CA CYS A 205 10.62 24.97 1.17
C CYS A 205 11.47 25.57 0.05
N LYS A 206 12.07 26.73 0.30
CA LYS A 206 12.99 27.39 -0.63
C LYS A 206 14.30 26.63 -0.68
N PHE A 207 14.60 25.97 -1.81
CA PHE A 207 15.89 25.34 -2.05
C PHE A 207 16.83 26.31 -2.78
N ARG A 208 18.08 26.42 -2.32
CA ARG A 208 19.15 27.17 -3.00
C ARG A 208 20.13 26.15 -3.58
N ILE A 209 20.13 26.00 -4.90
CA ILE A 209 21.10 25.14 -5.60
C ILE A 209 22.47 25.79 -5.46
N THR A 210 23.34 25.23 -4.62
CA THR A 210 24.77 25.56 -4.59
C THR A 210 25.54 24.32 -4.99
N ARG A 211 26.41 24.47 -6.00
CA ARG A 211 27.36 23.44 -6.45
C ARG A 211 28.35 23.22 -5.31
N PRO A 212 28.50 22.01 -4.74
CA PRO A 212 29.49 21.79 -3.70
C PRO A 212 30.86 21.65 -4.37
N GLU A 213 31.65 22.71 -4.32
CA GLU A 213 33.06 22.64 -4.64
C GLU A 213 33.83 22.31 -3.34
N GLY A 214 34.45 21.12 -3.28
CA GLY A 214 35.51 20.84 -2.31
C GLY A 214 35.15 20.13 -0.99
N ALA A 215 33.93 19.65 -0.75
CA ALA A 215 33.64 18.90 0.48
C ALA A 215 33.92 17.39 0.31
N ARG A 216 35.05 16.91 0.83
CA ARG A 216 35.27 15.46 1.01
C ARG A 216 34.19 14.88 1.95
N PRO A 217 33.56 13.74 1.61
CA PRO A 217 32.49 13.19 2.43
C PRO A 217 33.08 12.65 3.74
N ARG A 218 32.64 13.24 4.86
CA ARG A 218 32.84 12.62 6.18
C ARG A 218 31.81 11.48 6.29
N ALA A 219 32.35 10.26 6.37
CA ALA A 219 31.70 8.96 6.39
C ALA A 219 30.19 8.93 6.71
N ALA A 220 29.37 8.81 5.68
CA ALA A 220 28.05 8.18 5.73
C ALA A 220 28.25 6.67 5.56
N SER A 221 28.68 5.98 6.62
CA SER A 221 28.87 4.53 6.60
C SER A 221 27.59 3.74 6.87
N SER A 222 26.44 4.37 7.17
CA SER A 222 25.21 3.66 7.53
C SER A 222 24.08 3.71 6.48
N LEU A 223 24.32 4.19 5.27
CA LEU A 223 23.28 4.33 4.22
C LEU A 223 23.65 3.68 2.88
N LYS A 224 24.56 2.70 2.88
CA LYS A 224 24.82 1.89 1.68
C LYS A 224 23.70 0.86 1.49
N GLY A 225 22.91 1.02 0.44
CA GLY A 225 22.01 -0.04 -0.07
C GLY A 225 20.61 0.40 -0.47
N TRP A 226 20.21 1.65 -0.22
CA TRP A 226 18.83 2.08 -0.46
C TRP A 226 18.63 2.61 -1.89
N PRO A 227 17.60 2.17 -2.63
CA PRO A 227 17.26 2.73 -3.93
C PRO A 227 16.93 4.23 -3.83
N PRO A 228 17.28 5.07 -4.84
CA PRO A 228 17.07 6.52 -4.80
C PRO A 228 15.63 6.97 -4.52
N ALA A 229 14.64 6.15 -4.91
CA ALA A 229 13.22 6.41 -4.65
C ALA A 229 12.86 6.46 -3.15
N TRP A 230 13.64 5.80 -2.29
CA TRP A 230 13.38 5.76 -0.85
C TRP A 230 13.95 6.96 -0.10
N ILE A 231 14.94 7.64 -0.67
CA ILE A 231 15.55 8.85 -0.06
C ILE A 231 14.58 10.05 -0.17
N VAL A 232 13.75 10.09 -1.22
CA VAL A 232 12.72 11.12 -1.41
C VAL A 232 11.62 11.03 -0.33
N LEU A 233 11.33 9.82 0.16
CA LEU A 233 10.39 9.59 1.27
C LEU A 233 10.95 10.05 2.64
N PHE A 234 12.27 10.02 2.84
CA PHE A 234 12.88 10.37 4.15
C PHE A 234 12.95 11.88 4.41
N CYS A 235 12.85 12.72 3.37
CA CYS A 235 12.77 14.19 3.51
C CYS A 235 11.33 14.73 3.61
N TRP A 236 10.32 13.85 3.77
CA TRP A 236 8.93 14.21 3.97
C TRP A 236 8.65 14.67 5.43
N PRO A 237 8.24 15.93 5.71
CA PRO A 237 8.04 16.41 7.08
C PRO A 237 6.82 15.81 7.81
N ALA A 238 5.90 15.13 7.12
CA ALA A 238 4.76 14.50 7.80
C ALA A 238 5.14 13.17 8.49
N ALA A 239 6.28 12.55 8.16
CA ALA A 239 6.75 11.35 8.85
C ALA A 239 7.28 11.67 10.27
N SER A 240 7.79 12.88 10.49
CA SER A 240 8.21 13.34 11.82
C SER A 240 7.07 13.60 12.81
N ARG A 241 5.82 13.78 12.36
CA ARG A 241 4.66 13.97 13.26
C ARG A 241 3.94 12.68 13.64
N LEU A 242 4.12 11.60 12.89
CA LEU A 242 3.55 10.28 13.19
C LEU A 242 4.44 9.44 14.12
N LEU A 243 5.73 9.77 14.24
CA LEU A 243 6.65 9.12 15.19
C LEU A 243 6.67 9.74 16.60
N ALA A 244 5.85 10.77 16.85
CA ALA A 244 5.83 11.49 18.14
C ALA A 244 4.68 11.06 19.09
N SER A 245 3.90 10.04 18.74
CA SER A 245 2.81 9.53 19.56
C SER A 245 3.04 8.07 19.97
N THR A 246 4.02 7.85 20.83
CA THR A 246 4.04 6.69 21.75
C THR A 246 4.67 7.16 23.07
N PRO A 247 4.09 6.80 24.23
CA PRO A 247 4.48 7.36 25.52
C PRO A 247 5.84 6.82 25.94
N LEU A 248 6.68 7.73 26.45
CA LEU A 248 7.94 7.43 27.14
C LEU A 248 7.70 6.39 28.24
N CYS A 249 8.30 5.20 28.09
CA CYS A 249 8.44 4.25 29.19
C CYS A 249 9.93 4.01 29.48
N SER A 250 10.28 4.35 30.73
CA SER A 250 11.32 3.77 31.59
C SER A 250 12.77 3.74 31.11
N SER A 251 13.55 4.66 31.69
CA SER A 251 15.02 4.60 31.81
C SER A 251 15.52 3.28 32.42
N PRO A 252 16.58 2.66 31.88
CA PRO A 252 17.42 1.75 32.65
C PRO A 252 18.53 2.51 33.36
N LYS A 253 18.70 2.15 34.64
CA LYS A 253 19.78 2.56 35.54
C LYS A 253 21.17 2.24 34.99
N GLY A 254 22.13 3.13 35.30
CA GLY A 254 23.45 2.72 35.79
C GLY A 254 24.64 2.86 34.83
N MET A 255 25.44 3.91 35.04
CA MET A 255 26.89 3.84 34.83
C MET A 255 27.61 4.52 36.00
N PRO A 256 28.82 4.04 36.38
CA PRO A 256 29.53 4.45 37.59
C PRO A 256 30.25 5.78 37.39
N GLY A 257 30.29 6.60 38.45
CA GLY A 257 31.01 7.87 38.45
C GLY A 257 32.53 7.68 38.51
N PRO A 258 33.33 8.55 37.86
CA PRO A 258 34.76 8.60 38.10
C PRO A 258 35.01 9.40 39.39
N GLY A 259 35.70 8.78 40.34
CA GLY A 259 36.24 9.50 41.49
C GLY A 259 37.43 10.36 41.08
N SER A 260 37.54 11.52 41.72
CA SER A 260 38.80 12.16 42.16
C SER A 260 38.49 13.56 42.70
N GLY A 261 38.84 13.81 43.97
CA GLY A 261 38.81 15.13 44.60
C GLY A 261 38.26 15.10 46.00
#